data_AF-A0A7S7EQ46-F1
#
_entry.id   AF-A0A7S7EQ46-F1
#
_cell.length_a   1.000
_cell.length_b   1.000
_cell.length_c   1.000
_cell.angle_alpha   90.00
_cell.angle_beta   90.00
_cell.angle_gamma   90.00
#
_symmetry.space_group_name_H-M   'P 1'
#
loop_
_entity.id
_entity.type
_entity.pdbx_description
1 polymer ?
#
loop_
_entity_poly.entity_id
_entity_poly.type
_entity_poly.pdbx_seq_one_letter_code
_entity_poly.pdbx_strand_id
1 'polypeptide(L)'
;MLNMSDIVETITMIQDENLDIRTITMGISLLDCCDSDIDRSCEKVYEKIYRCAKDLVKTGCDIEQKYGIPIINKRISVTPIAMLVGASGGDPLKYALTLDRVAKDVGVNFIGGFSALVHKGFSPGDKELIEAIPRALSETEFVCSSVNIGTSKSGINMDAVRTMGKVVREAAELTADRQCIGAAKLVVFCNAPEDNPFMAGAFHGPGEPDCVINVGVSGPGVVRAALAKAGDDLDLTQVADIIKKTAFKITRMGQLVGSEASKRLGVPFGIVDLSLAPTPAIGDSVAHILEEIGLDMCGAHGTTAALAMLNDAVKKGGVMASSNVGGLSGAFIPVSEDAGMIDAARSGVLTIEKLEAMTAVCSVGLDMIVIPGDTPAEIISAIIADEAAIGMVNFKTTAVRVIPAIGKNEGEELEFGGLLGQGPVMKINKTSPAKMINRGGRIPAPLHSLKN
;
A
#
# COMPACT_ATOMS: atom_id res chain seq x y z
N MET A 1 -22.32 -22.08 13.99
CA MET A 1 -21.40 -22.91 14.82
C MET A 1 -20.27 -23.33 13.91
N LEU A 2 -19.01 -23.09 14.30
CA LEU A 2 -17.84 -23.61 13.58
C LEU A 2 -17.78 -25.12 13.80
N ASN A 3 -17.75 -25.92 12.72
CA ASN A 3 -17.57 -27.37 12.84
C ASN A 3 -16.12 -27.69 13.17
N MET A 4 -15.86 -28.85 13.79
CA MET A 4 -14.49 -29.33 14.05
C MET A 4 -13.62 -29.40 12.78
N SER A 5 -14.23 -29.68 11.63
CA SER A 5 -13.58 -29.60 10.32
C SER A 5 -13.04 -28.21 10.01
N ASP A 6 -13.83 -27.17 10.28
CA ASP A 6 -13.47 -25.78 9.97
C ASP A 6 -12.34 -25.30 10.87
N ILE A 7 -12.30 -25.79 12.12
CA ILE A 7 -11.24 -25.46 13.08
C ILE A 7 -9.92 -26.12 12.66
N VAL A 8 -9.93 -27.41 12.33
CA VAL A 8 -8.73 -28.12 11.87
C VAL A 8 -8.21 -27.49 10.58
N GLU A 9 -9.10 -27.19 9.63
CA GLU A 9 -8.73 -26.52 8.39
C GLU A 9 -8.11 -25.14 8.64
N THR A 10 -8.69 -24.33 9.54
CA THR A 10 -8.11 -23.02 9.90
C THR A 10 -6.72 -23.17 10.52
N ILE A 11 -6.49 -24.19 11.35
CA ILE A 11 -5.16 -24.48 11.93
C ILE A 11 -4.17 -24.84 10.81
N THR A 12 -4.56 -25.69 9.86
CA THR A 12 -3.74 -26.02 8.68
C THR A 12 -3.40 -24.76 7.88
N MET A 13 -4.37 -23.88 7.63
CA MET A 13 -4.11 -22.63 6.91
C MET A 13 -3.05 -21.76 7.61
N ILE A 14 -3.08 -21.69 8.95
CA ILE A 14 -2.13 -20.91 9.74
C ILE A 14 -0.74 -21.54 9.76
N GLN A 15 -0.65 -22.86 10.00
CA GLN A 15 0.62 -23.54 10.24
C GLN A 15 1.33 -23.94 8.96
N ASP A 16 0.59 -24.45 7.96
CA ASP A 16 1.16 -25.08 6.77
C ASP A 16 1.06 -24.18 5.52
N GLU A 17 0.17 -23.19 5.53
CA GLU A 17 -0.15 -22.36 4.34
C GLU A 17 0.11 -20.86 4.55
N ASN A 18 0.80 -20.49 5.63
CA ASN A 18 1.21 -19.12 5.96
C ASN A 18 0.04 -18.11 6.04
N LEU A 19 -1.11 -18.50 6.59
CA LEU A 19 -2.19 -17.57 6.88
C LEU A 19 -1.81 -16.63 8.04
N ASP A 20 -1.79 -15.33 7.77
CA ASP A 20 -1.50 -14.31 8.77
C ASP A 20 -2.41 -13.07 8.70
N ILE A 21 -2.37 -12.28 9.76
CA ILE A 21 -2.85 -10.91 9.76
C ILE A 21 -1.67 -10.00 9.42
N ARG A 22 -1.68 -9.47 8.20
CA ARG A 22 -0.63 -8.59 7.71
C ARG A 22 -0.45 -7.36 8.59
N THR A 23 -1.56 -6.77 9.05
CA THR A 23 -1.52 -5.58 9.91
C THR A 23 -2.78 -5.38 10.74
N ILE A 24 -2.59 -4.83 11.94
CA ILE A 24 -3.61 -4.05 12.65
C ILE A 24 -3.16 -2.59 12.61
N THR A 25 -3.98 -1.72 12.01
CA THR A 25 -3.68 -0.30 11.85
C THR A 25 -4.69 0.53 12.64
N MET A 26 -4.21 1.35 13.57
CA MET A 26 -5.04 2.33 14.27
C MET A 26 -5.04 3.64 13.51
N GLY A 27 -6.20 4.05 13.00
CA GLY A 27 -6.42 5.36 12.42
C GLY A 27 -6.75 6.37 13.51
N ILE A 28 -6.07 7.51 13.53
CA ILE A 28 -6.22 8.56 14.55
C ILE A 28 -6.42 9.92 13.88
N SER A 29 -7.55 10.58 14.17
CA SER A 29 -7.78 11.95 13.75
C SER A 29 -6.91 12.92 14.55
N LEU A 30 -6.28 13.87 13.88
CA LEU A 30 -5.45 14.91 14.50
C LEU A 30 -6.06 16.32 14.36
N LEU A 31 -7.32 16.43 13.93
CA LEU A 31 -7.96 17.74 13.69
C LEU A 31 -8.07 18.60 14.96
N ASP A 32 -8.22 17.98 16.12
CA ASP A 32 -8.21 18.65 17.43
C ASP A 32 -6.78 19.00 17.92
N CYS A 33 -5.75 18.53 17.21
CA CYS A 33 -4.35 18.86 17.47
C CYS A 33 -3.88 20.08 16.65
N CYS A 34 -4.74 20.66 15.82
CA CYS A 34 -4.46 21.92 15.13
C CYS A 34 -4.15 23.03 16.13
N ASP A 35 -3.12 23.81 15.84
CA ASP A 35 -2.72 25.00 16.60
C ASP A 35 -2.03 25.97 15.64
N SER A 36 -2.04 27.27 15.94
CA SER A 36 -1.32 28.27 15.16
C SER A 36 0.20 28.21 15.40
N ASP A 37 0.62 27.55 16.49
CA ASP A 37 2.02 27.29 16.81
C ASP A 37 2.36 25.82 16.52
N ILE A 38 3.31 25.59 15.62
CA ILE A 38 3.74 24.24 15.22
C ILE A 38 4.25 23.40 16.39
N ASP A 39 4.94 24.00 17.36
CA ASP A 39 5.52 23.27 18.50
C ASP A 39 4.40 22.80 19.45
N ARG A 40 3.40 23.65 19.68
CA ARG A 40 2.19 23.27 20.44
C ARG A 40 1.39 22.21 19.72
N SER A 41 1.24 22.33 18.40
CA SER A 41 0.54 21.31 17.61
C SER A 41 1.27 19.96 17.68
N CYS A 42 2.60 19.95 17.58
CA CYS A 42 3.41 18.74 17.73
C CYS A 42 3.23 18.09 19.12
N GLU A 43 3.19 18.88 20.19
CA GLU A 43 2.93 18.39 21.54
C GLU A 43 1.57 17.68 21.63
N LYS A 44 0.49 18.32 21.14
CA LYS A 44 -0.85 17.72 21.10
C LYS A 44 -0.89 16.43 20.27
N VAL A 45 -0.24 16.43 19.11
CA VAL A 45 -0.15 15.24 18.23
C VAL A 45 0.50 14.08 18.97
N TYR A 46 1.65 14.32 19.61
CA TYR A 46 2.35 13.31 20.39
C TYR A 46 1.46 12.75 21.51
N GLU A 47 0.87 13.62 22.33
CA GLU A 47 0.03 13.22 23.46
C GLU A 47 -1.20 12.41 23.00
N LYS A 48 -1.87 12.85 21.94
CA LYS A 48 -3.06 12.17 21.42
C LYS A 48 -2.71 10.79 20.88
N ILE A 49 -1.69 10.68 20.03
CA ILE A 49 -1.29 9.39 19.45
C ILE A 49 -0.86 8.43 20.56
N TYR A 50 -0.03 8.88 21.49
CA TYR A 50 0.43 8.03 22.59
C TYR A 50 -0.75 7.56 23.47
N ARG A 51 -1.66 8.46 23.84
CA ARG A 51 -2.84 8.13 24.64
C ARG A 51 -3.71 7.06 23.97
N CYS A 52 -3.93 7.17 22.66
CA CYS A 52 -4.77 6.25 21.91
C CYS A 52 -4.08 4.90 21.65
N ALA A 53 -2.79 4.90 21.32
CA ALA A 53 -2.10 3.73 20.77
C ALA A 53 -1.16 3.00 21.74
N LYS A 54 -0.88 3.52 22.95
CA LYS A 54 0.07 2.93 23.91
C LYS A 54 -0.12 1.42 24.18
N ASP A 55 -1.35 0.93 24.12
CA ASP A 55 -1.69 -0.48 24.38
C ASP A 55 -1.90 -1.30 23.09
N LEU A 56 -1.71 -0.71 21.90
CA LEU A 56 -1.95 -1.34 20.59
C LEU A 56 -1.06 -2.55 20.37
N VAL A 57 0.25 -2.40 20.58
CA VAL A 57 1.23 -3.47 20.34
C VAL A 57 0.98 -4.64 21.28
N LYS A 58 0.82 -4.34 22.59
CA LYS A 58 0.50 -5.33 23.62
C LYS A 58 -0.79 -6.08 23.28
N THR A 59 -1.84 -5.35 22.90
CA THR A 59 -3.12 -5.95 22.52
C THR A 59 -2.96 -6.87 21.31
N GLY A 60 -2.20 -6.46 20.30
CA GLY A 60 -1.86 -7.31 19.15
C GLY A 60 -1.20 -8.62 19.59
N CYS A 61 -0.15 -8.55 20.42
CA CYS A 61 0.55 -9.73 20.93
C CYS A 61 -0.34 -10.65 21.78
N ASP A 62 -1.20 -10.07 22.62
CA ASP A 62 -2.14 -10.84 23.44
C ASP A 62 -3.22 -11.54 22.58
N ILE A 63 -3.53 -11.02 21.39
CA ILE A 63 -4.43 -11.67 20.42
C ILE A 63 -3.69 -12.80 19.71
N GLU A 64 -2.45 -12.57 19.27
CA GLU A 64 -1.61 -13.61 18.66
C GLU A 64 -1.49 -14.84 19.57
N GLN A 65 -1.17 -14.61 20.85
CA GLN A 65 -1.02 -15.70 21.83
C GLN A 65 -2.34 -16.43 22.10
N LYS A 66 -3.47 -15.71 22.15
CA LYS A 66 -4.77 -16.31 22.47
C LYS A 66 -5.32 -17.17 21.33
N TYR A 67 -5.16 -16.71 20.09
CA TYR A 67 -5.77 -17.37 18.92
C TYR A 67 -4.77 -18.17 18.08
N GLY A 68 -3.48 -18.05 18.35
CA GLY A 68 -2.42 -18.69 17.55
C GLY A 68 -2.31 -18.14 16.14
N ILE A 69 -2.88 -16.96 15.86
CA ILE A 69 -2.86 -16.31 14.55
C ILE A 69 -1.74 -15.26 14.57
N PRO A 70 -0.72 -15.35 13.71
CA PRO A 70 0.33 -14.35 13.64
C PRO A 70 -0.21 -12.99 13.14
N ILE A 71 0.20 -11.91 13.80
CA ILE A 71 -0.08 -10.53 13.43
C ILE A 71 1.25 -9.85 13.11
N ILE A 72 1.60 -9.77 11.84
CA ILE A 72 2.93 -9.37 11.38
C ILE A 72 3.24 -7.92 11.78
N ASN A 73 2.29 -7.01 11.63
CA ASN A 73 2.50 -5.58 11.90
C ASN A 73 1.42 -4.96 12.77
N LYS A 74 1.86 -3.97 13.56
CA LYS A 74 1.00 -3.04 14.29
C LYS A 74 1.40 -1.64 13.86
N ARG A 75 0.45 -0.87 13.34
CA ARG A 75 0.71 0.39 12.61
C ARG A 75 -0.24 1.48 13.06
N ILE A 76 0.13 2.72 12.75
CA ILE A 76 -0.72 3.90 12.98
C ILE A 76 -0.88 4.64 11.65
N SER A 77 -2.09 5.12 11.36
CA SER A 77 -2.31 6.12 10.32
C SER A 77 -2.92 7.37 10.95
N VAL A 78 -2.52 8.54 10.47
CA VAL A 78 -3.00 9.82 11.01
C VAL A 78 -3.57 10.72 9.92
N THR A 79 -4.31 11.74 10.35
CA THR A 79 -4.78 12.81 9.45
C THR A 79 -3.64 13.34 8.60
N PRO A 80 -3.84 13.55 7.28
CA PRO A 80 -2.83 14.15 6.41
C PRO A 80 -2.20 15.38 7.04
N ILE A 81 -0.90 15.30 7.37
CA ILE A 81 -0.18 16.35 8.12
C ILE A 81 -0.23 17.70 7.40
N ALA A 82 -0.40 17.73 6.06
CA ALA A 82 -0.57 18.98 5.33
C ALA A 82 -1.75 19.81 5.86
N MET A 83 -2.81 19.18 6.37
CA MET A 83 -3.95 19.87 6.98
C MET A 83 -3.58 20.59 8.29
N LEU A 84 -2.67 20.00 9.08
CA LEU A 84 -2.17 20.62 10.31
C LEU A 84 -1.19 21.73 9.99
N VAL A 85 -0.28 21.50 9.04
CA VAL A 85 0.66 22.52 8.53
C VAL A 85 -0.10 23.73 7.97
N GLY A 86 -1.23 23.52 7.31
CA GLY A 86 -2.07 24.61 6.82
C GLY A 86 -2.58 25.55 7.93
N ALA A 87 -2.68 25.07 9.17
CA ALA A 87 -3.06 25.86 10.33
C ALA A 87 -1.86 26.43 11.10
N SER A 88 -0.79 25.64 11.29
CA SER A 88 0.37 26.01 12.10
C SER A 88 1.45 26.76 11.34
N GLY A 89 1.54 26.60 10.02
CA GLY A 89 2.69 27.01 9.23
C GLY A 89 3.99 26.35 9.71
N GLY A 90 5.14 26.99 9.43
CA GLY A 90 6.44 26.49 9.86
C GLY A 90 6.99 25.33 9.03
N ASP A 91 7.97 24.62 9.57
CA ASP A 91 8.66 23.50 8.89
C ASP A 91 7.98 22.15 9.21
N PRO A 92 7.35 21.47 8.23
CA PRO A 92 6.68 20.18 8.44
C PRO A 92 7.59 19.06 8.95
N LEU A 93 8.93 19.19 8.83
CA LEU A 93 9.87 18.23 9.39
C LEU A 93 9.67 18.03 10.91
N LYS A 94 9.24 19.06 11.64
CA LYS A 94 8.91 18.93 13.07
C LYS A 94 7.80 17.92 13.33
N TYR A 95 6.76 17.89 12.48
CA TYR A 95 5.72 16.88 12.58
C TYR A 95 6.27 15.49 12.27
N ALA A 96 7.09 15.33 11.22
CA ALA A 96 7.69 14.04 10.89
C ALA A 96 8.53 13.48 12.07
N LEU A 97 9.39 14.29 12.67
CA LEU A 97 10.19 13.90 13.84
C LEU A 97 9.30 13.56 15.06
N THR A 98 8.19 14.27 15.23
CA THR A 98 7.22 14.00 16.30
C THR A 98 6.49 12.66 16.10
N LEU A 99 6.07 12.39 14.86
CA LEU A 99 5.45 11.11 14.48
C LEU A 99 6.41 9.94 14.66
N ASP A 100 7.67 10.10 14.26
CA ASP A 100 8.71 9.09 14.44
C ASP A 100 8.96 8.78 15.92
N ARG A 101 9.06 9.83 16.74
CA ARG A 101 9.23 9.70 18.19
C ARG A 101 8.09 8.92 18.83
N VAL A 102 6.84 9.33 18.59
CA VAL A 102 5.69 8.63 19.20
C VAL A 102 5.52 7.22 18.66
N ALA A 103 5.85 6.96 17.39
CA ALA A 103 5.80 5.62 16.83
C ALA A 103 6.80 4.67 17.54
N LYS A 104 8.01 5.16 17.84
CA LYS A 104 9.03 4.44 18.62
C LYS A 104 8.58 4.20 20.06
N ASP A 105 8.03 5.21 20.71
CA ASP A 105 7.58 5.10 22.11
C ASP A 105 6.39 4.14 22.28
N VAL A 106 5.50 4.07 21.29
CA VAL A 106 4.40 3.09 21.25
C VAL A 106 4.91 1.70 20.84
N GLY A 107 6.00 1.62 20.07
CA GLY A 107 6.58 0.37 19.57
C GLY A 107 5.92 -0.17 18.30
N VAL A 108 5.28 0.68 17.49
CA VAL A 108 4.69 0.28 16.20
C VAL A 108 5.73 0.18 15.11
N ASN A 109 5.43 -0.57 14.05
CA ASN A 109 6.37 -0.78 12.94
C ASN A 109 6.50 0.47 12.04
N PHE A 110 5.37 1.14 11.76
CA PHE A 110 5.30 2.28 10.87
C PHE A 110 4.14 3.20 11.25
N ILE A 111 4.31 4.48 10.94
CA ILE A 111 3.27 5.51 11.03
C ILE A 111 3.11 6.24 9.69
N GLY A 112 1.90 6.20 9.15
CA GLY A 112 1.52 6.84 7.90
C GLY A 112 0.66 8.07 8.14
N GLY A 113 0.58 8.96 7.16
CA GLY A 113 -0.19 10.20 7.26
C GLY A 113 0.66 11.46 7.12
N PHE A 114 1.98 11.35 6.95
CA PHE A 114 2.80 12.45 6.44
C PHE A 114 2.47 12.71 4.97
N SER A 115 1.26 13.20 4.73
CA SER A 115 0.55 13.08 3.48
C SER A 115 -0.15 14.38 3.07
N ALA A 116 -0.36 14.53 1.76
CA ALA A 116 -1.07 15.67 1.16
C ALA A 116 -2.10 15.20 0.11
N LEU A 117 -3.21 15.94 -0.02
CA LEU A 117 -4.31 15.61 -0.93
C LEU A 117 -4.52 16.72 -1.97
N VAL A 118 -3.68 16.73 -3.02
CA VAL A 118 -3.52 17.86 -3.95
C VAL A 118 -4.21 17.69 -5.31
N HIS A 119 -5.12 16.74 -5.43
CA HIS A 119 -5.80 16.37 -6.68
C HIS A 119 -6.59 17.50 -7.40
N LYS A 120 -6.96 18.58 -6.70
CA LYS A 120 -7.63 19.76 -7.27
C LYS A 120 -6.76 21.02 -7.30
N GLY A 121 -5.51 20.94 -6.87
CA GLY A 121 -4.63 22.08 -6.66
C GLY A 121 -3.96 22.00 -5.28
N PHE A 122 -3.18 23.03 -4.94
CA PHE A 122 -2.49 23.14 -3.66
C PHE A 122 -3.22 24.12 -2.74
N SER A 123 -3.38 23.72 -1.49
CA SER A 123 -3.84 24.51 -0.35
C SER A 123 -2.64 24.92 0.52
N PRO A 124 -2.78 25.85 1.48
CA PRO A 124 -1.73 26.13 2.45
C PRO A 124 -1.24 24.86 3.15
N GLY A 125 0.08 24.70 3.27
CA GLY A 125 0.73 23.54 3.88
C GLY A 125 1.01 22.38 2.94
N ASP A 126 0.31 22.26 1.81
CA ASP A 126 0.50 21.14 0.88
C ASP A 126 1.89 21.17 0.22
N LYS A 127 2.33 22.36 -0.24
CA LYS A 127 3.63 22.49 -0.92
C LYS A 127 4.77 22.30 0.07
N GLU A 128 4.67 22.95 1.22
CA GLU A 128 5.64 22.87 2.29
C GLU A 128 5.81 21.40 2.74
N LEU A 129 4.71 20.66 2.88
CA LEU A 129 4.78 19.24 3.22
C LEU A 129 5.46 18.44 2.11
N ILE A 130 5.02 18.59 0.85
CA ILE A 130 5.57 17.83 -0.28
C ILE A 130 7.08 18.06 -0.44
N GLU A 131 7.52 19.32 -0.31
CA GLU A 131 8.94 19.70 -0.38
C GLU A 131 9.74 19.18 0.82
N ALA A 132 9.11 18.99 1.98
CA ALA A 132 9.76 18.42 3.16
C ALA A 132 9.88 16.88 3.12
N ILE A 133 9.15 16.17 2.24
CA ILE A 133 9.14 14.70 2.19
C ILE A 133 10.56 14.09 2.10
N PRO A 134 11.45 14.52 1.20
CA PRO A 134 12.77 13.89 1.06
C PRO A 134 13.58 13.91 2.35
N ARG A 135 13.57 15.06 3.05
CA ARG A 135 14.24 15.22 4.36
C ARG A 135 13.52 14.43 5.46
N ALA A 136 12.19 14.49 5.50
CA ALA A 136 11.41 13.74 6.48
C ALA A 136 11.71 12.24 6.40
N LEU A 137 11.76 11.66 5.21
CA LEU A 137 12.01 10.23 5.03
C LEU A 137 13.48 9.82 5.23
N SER A 138 14.42 10.75 5.11
CA SER A 138 15.84 10.51 5.38
C SER A 138 16.20 10.64 6.86
N GLU A 139 15.53 11.54 7.59
CA GLU A 139 15.76 11.85 9.01
C GLU A 139 14.86 11.07 9.98
N THR A 140 13.88 10.30 9.47
CA THR A 140 13.01 9.43 10.28
C THR A 140 13.12 7.98 9.86
N GLU A 141 12.78 7.07 10.77
CA GLU A 141 12.85 5.63 10.53
C GLU A 141 11.47 5.08 10.17
N PHE A 142 10.45 5.38 10.97
CA PHE A 142 9.12 4.72 10.92
C PHE A 142 8.06 5.52 10.17
N VAL A 143 8.33 6.78 9.81
CA VAL A 143 7.38 7.61 9.08
C VAL A 143 7.31 7.18 7.62
N CYS A 144 6.08 7.02 7.13
CA CYS A 144 5.74 6.83 5.73
C CYS A 144 4.96 8.04 5.20
N SER A 145 5.13 8.32 3.91
CA SER A 145 4.52 9.47 3.25
C SER A 145 3.69 9.05 2.04
N SER A 146 2.58 9.75 1.82
CA SER A 146 1.76 9.55 0.63
C SER A 146 1.17 10.84 0.07
N VAL A 147 1.05 10.95 -1.26
CA VAL A 147 0.48 12.15 -1.90
C VAL A 147 -0.57 11.76 -2.91
N ASN A 148 -1.83 12.19 -2.72
CA ASN A 148 -2.90 11.96 -3.68
C ASN A 148 -2.97 13.11 -4.70
N ILE A 149 -2.59 12.82 -5.94
CA ILE A 149 -2.43 13.80 -7.03
C ILE A 149 -3.61 13.85 -8.00
N GLY A 150 -4.53 12.89 -7.92
CA GLY A 150 -5.63 12.77 -8.87
C GLY A 150 -6.84 12.07 -8.27
N THR A 151 -8.00 12.32 -8.85
CA THR A 151 -9.21 11.51 -8.61
C THR A 151 -10.03 11.40 -9.89
N SER A 152 -10.81 10.34 -10.06
CA SER A 152 -11.73 10.18 -11.21
C SER A 152 -12.71 11.34 -11.34
N LYS A 153 -13.08 11.99 -10.22
CA LYS A 153 -13.98 13.15 -10.20
C LYS A 153 -13.30 14.46 -10.58
N SER A 154 -11.98 14.54 -10.41
CA SER A 154 -11.23 15.80 -10.55
C SER A 154 -10.26 15.77 -11.72
N GLY A 155 -9.90 14.61 -12.23
CA GLY A 155 -8.76 14.51 -13.11
C GLY A 155 -7.45 14.44 -12.33
N ILE A 156 -6.34 14.82 -12.98
CA ILE A 156 -4.99 14.69 -12.44
C ILE A 156 -4.33 16.07 -12.37
N ASN A 157 -3.79 16.42 -11.21
CA ASN A 157 -2.98 17.63 -11.02
C ASN A 157 -1.55 17.38 -11.55
N MET A 158 -1.27 17.84 -12.78
CA MET A 158 0.02 17.64 -13.44
C MET A 158 1.13 18.51 -12.85
N ASP A 159 0.80 19.61 -12.17
CA ASP A 159 1.79 20.38 -11.42
C ASP A 159 2.32 19.56 -10.23
N ALA A 160 1.43 18.84 -9.53
CA ALA A 160 1.82 17.92 -8.46
C ALA A 160 2.59 16.71 -9.00
N VAL A 161 2.15 16.11 -10.11
CA VAL A 161 2.89 15.02 -10.78
C VAL A 161 4.35 15.40 -11.05
N ARG A 162 4.57 16.57 -11.67
CA ARG A 162 5.92 17.08 -11.97
C ARG A 162 6.76 17.26 -10.72
N THR A 163 6.16 17.78 -9.64
CA THR A 163 6.86 17.94 -8.36
C THR A 163 7.20 16.58 -7.75
N MET A 164 6.27 15.62 -7.78
CA MET A 164 6.47 14.30 -7.18
C MET A 164 7.59 13.50 -7.86
N GLY A 165 7.78 13.61 -9.19
CA GLY A 165 8.93 12.95 -9.82
C GLY A 165 10.28 13.46 -9.33
N LYS A 166 10.38 14.74 -8.93
CA LYS A 166 11.58 15.30 -8.30
C LYS A 166 11.73 14.82 -6.86
N VAL A 167 10.64 14.87 -6.09
CA VAL A 167 10.60 14.44 -4.68
C VAL A 167 10.99 12.97 -4.53
N VAL A 168 10.47 12.08 -5.38
CA VAL A 168 10.83 10.65 -5.38
C VAL A 168 12.32 10.46 -5.63
N ARG A 169 12.88 11.17 -6.62
CA ARG A 169 14.30 11.12 -6.94
C ARG A 169 15.16 11.64 -5.79
N GLU A 170 14.81 12.80 -5.23
CA GLU A 170 15.53 13.43 -4.13
C GLU A 170 15.49 12.55 -2.87
N ALA A 171 14.36 11.90 -2.58
CA ALA A 171 14.25 10.97 -1.46
C ALA A 171 15.20 9.76 -1.61
N ALA A 172 15.37 9.26 -2.84
CA ALA A 172 16.35 8.21 -3.14
C ALA A 172 17.80 8.72 -3.02
N GLU A 173 18.09 9.92 -3.54
CA GLU A 173 19.43 10.55 -3.46
C GLU A 173 19.87 10.81 -2.02
N LEU A 174 18.98 11.35 -1.16
CA LEU A 174 19.26 11.61 0.25
C LEU A 174 19.42 10.35 1.11
N THR A 175 19.02 9.19 0.57
CA THR A 175 19.13 7.90 1.26
C THR A 175 19.94 6.88 0.47
N ALA A 176 20.77 7.33 -0.48
CA ALA A 176 21.58 6.47 -1.33
C ALA A 176 22.56 5.60 -0.53
N ASP A 177 23.05 6.10 0.60
CA ASP A 177 23.89 5.39 1.57
C ASP A 177 23.17 4.23 2.28
N ARG A 178 21.83 4.22 2.25
CA ARG A 178 20.95 3.24 2.90
C ARG A 178 20.01 2.58 1.89
N GLN A 179 20.56 2.17 0.74
CA GLN A 179 19.83 1.47 -0.33
C GLN A 179 18.61 2.25 -0.86
N CYS A 180 18.64 3.59 -0.85
CA CYS A 180 17.56 4.44 -1.36
C CYS A 180 16.22 4.24 -0.62
N ILE A 181 16.27 3.80 0.65
CA ILE A 181 15.10 3.41 1.46
C ILE A 181 14.03 4.52 1.58
N GLY A 182 14.41 5.80 1.45
CA GLY A 182 13.48 6.92 1.48
C GLY A 182 12.37 6.77 0.43
N ALA A 183 12.72 6.37 -0.80
CA ALA A 183 11.74 6.17 -1.87
C ALA A 183 10.82 4.96 -1.62
N ALA A 184 11.27 3.94 -0.89
CA ALA A 184 10.44 2.80 -0.50
C ALA A 184 9.37 3.15 0.55
N LYS A 185 9.51 4.30 1.24
CA LYS A 185 8.55 4.84 2.22
C LYS A 185 7.65 5.94 1.66
N LEU A 186 7.67 6.16 0.34
CA LEU A 186 6.86 7.17 -0.36
C LEU A 186 5.95 6.51 -1.40
N VAL A 187 4.67 6.90 -1.39
CA VAL A 187 3.67 6.45 -2.37
C VAL A 187 2.95 7.64 -2.99
N VAL A 188 2.80 7.65 -4.32
CA VAL A 188 1.99 8.63 -5.04
C VAL A 188 0.68 7.99 -5.48
N PHE A 189 -0.46 8.59 -5.15
CA PHE A 189 -1.78 8.02 -5.41
C PHE A 189 -2.60 8.80 -6.44
N CYS A 190 -3.48 8.06 -7.12
CA CYS A 190 -4.73 8.57 -7.67
C CYS A 190 -5.90 7.78 -7.06
N ASN A 191 -6.98 8.47 -6.68
CA ASN A 191 -8.13 7.93 -5.94
C ASN A 191 -7.76 7.26 -4.60
N ALA A 192 -6.87 7.85 -3.82
CA ALA A 192 -6.50 7.28 -2.52
C ALA A 192 -7.73 7.08 -1.60
N PRO A 193 -7.91 5.88 -1.00
CA PRO A 193 -8.96 5.63 -0.01
C PRO A 193 -8.58 6.26 1.35
N GLU A 194 -9.60 6.67 2.10
CA GLU A 194 -9.46 7.39 3.37
C GLU A 194 -9.14 6.49 4.57
N ASP A 195 -9.33 5.18 4.42
CA ASP A 195 -9.28 4.17 5.49
C ASP A 195 -8.18 3.10 5.26
N ASN A 196 -7.25 3.36 4.34
CA ASN A 196 -6.22 2.39 3.93
C ASN A 196 -5.33 1.94 5.10
N PRO A 197 -5.28 0.64 5.46
CA PRO A 197 -4.39 0.14 6.50
C PRO A 197 -2.96 -0.16 6.02
N PHE A 198 -2.68 -0.13 4.71
CA PHE A 198 -1.40 -0.53 4.13
C PHE A 198 -0.37 0.59 4.02
N MET A 199 0.84 0.32 4.52
CA MET A 199 2.00 1.19 4.36
C MET A 199 2.73 0.90 3.04
N ALA A 200 3.41 1.88 2.43
CA ALA A 200 3.65 3.25 2.92
C ALA A 200 2.49 4.25 2.68
N GLY A 201 1.39 3.80 2.09
CA GLY A 201 0.33 4.68 1.61
C GLY A 201 -0.70 5.18 2.65
N ALA A 202 -0.77 4.56 3.82
CA ALA A 202 -1.84 4.79 4.78
C ALA A 202 -1.89 6.23 5.31
N PHE A 203 -3.09 6.78 5.40
CA PHE A 203 -3.44 7.99 6.15
C PHE A 203 -4.85 7.79 6.73
N HIS A 204 -5.23 8.64 7.69
CA HIS A 204 -6.57 8.62 8.29
C HIS A 204 -7.38 9.79 7.74
N GLY A 205 -8.35 9.51 6.87
CA GLY A 205 -9.10 10.55 6.16
C GLY A 205 -9.95 11.44 7.09
N PRO A 206 -10.27 12.67 6.66
CA PRO A 206 -11.07 13.60 7.46
C PRO A 206 -12.53 13.14 7.65
N GLY A 207 -13.04 12.21 6.82
CA GLY A 207 -14.37 11.63 6.96
C GLY A 207 -14.47 10.51 7.98
N GLU A 208 -13.34 10.00 8.46
CA GLU A 208 -13.27 8.87 9.39
C GLU A 208 -13.52 9.29 10.86
N PRO A 209 -13.88 8.34 11.75
CA PRO A 209 -14.05 8.60 13.18
C PRO A 209 -12.79 9.14 13.88
N ASP A 210 -12.91 9.62 15.11
CA ASP A 210 -11.76 10.16 15.87
C ASP A 210 -10.63 9.13 16.07
N CYS A 211 -11.00 7.86 16.27
CA CYS A 211 -10.08 6.73 16.37
C CYS A 211 -10.77 5.47 15.85
N VAL A 212 -10.07 4.63 15.08
CA VAL A 212 -10.63 3.39 14.50
C VAL A 212 -9.54 2.32 14.37
N ILE A 213 -9.93 1.04 14.42
CA ILE A 213 -9.06 -0.10 14.09
C ILE A 213 -9.44 -0.67 12.73
N ASN A 214 -8.48 -0.70 11.82
CA ASN A 214 -8.56 -1.38 10.53
C ASN A 214 -7.63 -2.59 10.53
N VAL A 215 -8.01 -3.65 9.83
CA VAL A 215 -7.21 -4.88 9.74
C VAL A 215 -6.95 -5.23 8.29
N GLY A 216 -5.70 -5.51 7.96
CA GLY A 216 -5.31 -6.09 6.68
C GLY A 216 -4.96 -7.57 6.88
N VAL A 217 -5.56 -8.44 6.07
CA VAL A 217 -5.25 -9.87 6.06
C VAL A 217 -4.19 -10.20 5.01
N SER A 218 -3.40 -11.25 5.22
CA SER A 218 -2.62 -11.89 4.17
C SER A 218 -3.22 -13.27 3.86
N GLY A 219 -2.83 -13.86 2.73
CA GLY A 219 -3.28 -15.17 2.32
C GLY A 219 -2.89 -15.67 0.93
N PRO A 220 -1.91 -15.12 0.20
CA PRO A 220 -1.47 -15.74 -1.06
C PRO A 220 -1.11 -17.23 -0.91
N GLY A 221 -0.37 -17.60 0.14
CA GLY A 221 0.00 -19.00 0.40
C GLY A 221 -1.21 -19.94 0.50
N VAL A 222 -2.25 -19.53 1.23
CA VAL A 222 -3.51 -20.28 1.40
C VAL A 222 -4.25 -20.45 0.07
N VAL A 223 -4.33 -19.39 -0.74
CA VAL A 223 -5.00 -19.45 -2.05
C VAL A 223 -4.25 -20.40 -2.98
N ARG A 224 -2.92 -20.31 -3.02
CA ARG A 224 -2.09 -21.21 -3.84
C ARG A 224 -2.25 -22.66 -3.40
N ALA A 225 -2.15 -22.93 -2.09
CA ALA A 225 -2.29 -24.28 -1.56
C ALA A 225 -3.68 -24.88 -1.88
N ALA A 226 -4.73 -24.07 -1.82
CA ALA A 226 -6.08 -24.49 -2.18
C ALA A 226 -6.20 -24.86 -3.66
N LEU A 227 -5.53 -24.13 -4.57
CA LEU A 227 -5.50 -24.46 -6.00
C LEU A 227 -4.69 -25.72 -6.28
N ALA A 228 -3.49 -25.83 -5.70
CA ALA A 228 -2.62 -27.01 -5.86
C ALA A 228 -3.30 -28.31 -5.40
N LYS A 229 -4.08 -28.25 -4.32
CA LYS A 229 -4.88 -29.40 -3.81
C LYS A 229 -6.03 -29.79 -4.75
N ALA A 230 -6.51 -28.86 -5.56
CA ALA A 230 -7.69 -29.06 -6.40
C ALA A 230 -7.33 -29.73 -7.75
N GLY A 231 -6.08 -29.60 -8.19
CA GLY A 231 -5.52 -30.25 -9.38
C GLY A 231 -5.81 -29.52 -10.69
N ASP A 232 -5.15 -29.96 -11.76
CA ASP A 232 -5.09 -29.25 -13.05
C ASP A 232 -6.30 -29.49 -13.97
N ASP A 233 -7.17 -30.45 -13.63
CA ASP A 233 -8.31 -30.86 -14.47
C ASP A 233 -9.53 -29.91 -14.36
N LEU A 234 -9.39 -28.80 -13.63
CA LEU A 234 -10.46 -27.86 -13.33
C LEU A 234 -10.59 -26.78 -14.41
N ASP A 235 -11.83 -26.40 -14.71
CA ASP A 235 -12.08 -25.22 -15.52
C ASP A 235 -11.90 -23.91 -14.71
N LEU A 236 -11.76 -22.78 -15.41
CA LEU A 236 -11.54 -21.48 -14.78
C LEU A 236 -12.72 -21.02 -13.89
N THR A 237 -13.93 -21.53 -14.12
CA THR A 237 -15.09 -21.22 -13.26
C THR A 237 -14.92 -21.89 -11.90
N GLN A 238 -14.45 -23.14 -11.89
CA GLN A 238 -14.18 -23.89 -10.67
C GLN A 238 -12.98 -23.29 -9.92
N VAL A 239 -11.91 -22.91 -10.62
CA VAL A 239 -10.75 -22.20 -10.05
C VAL A 239 -11.19 -20.90 -9.35
N ALA A 240 -12.00 -20.08 -10.01
CA ALA A 240 -12.53 -18.85 -9.42
C ALA A 240 -13.39 -19.10 -8.17
N ASP A 241 -14.18 -20.19 -8.15
CA ASP A 241 -15.00 -20.55 -7.00
C ASP A 241 -14.15 -20.99 -5.79
N ILE A 242 -13.05 -21.71 -6.02
CA ILE A 242 -12.07 -22.07 -4.99
C ILE A 242 -11.47 -20.81 -4.38
N ILE A 243 -10.93 -19.90 -5.21
CA ILE A 243 -10.34 -18.63 -4.75
C ILE A 243 -11.35 -17.84 -3.90
N LYS A 244 -12.59 -17.72 -4.38
CA LYS A 244 -13.66 -17.02 -3.68
C LYS A 244 -13.97 -17.63 -2.31
N LYS A 245 -14.08 -18.97 -2.22
CA LYS A 245 -14.32 -19.68 -0.94
C LYS A 245 -13.15 -19.52 0.02
N THR A 246 -11.92 -19.55 -0.48
CA THR A 246 -10.72 -19.35 0.34
C THR A 246 -10.64 -17.91 0.86
N ALA A 247 -10.86 -16.91 -0.01
CA ALA A 247 -10.89 -15.51 0.37
C ALA A 247 -11.96 -15.20 1.43
N PHE A 248 -13.14 -15.84 1.34
CA PHE A 248 -14.16 -15.75 2.39
C PHE A 248 -13.62 -16.18 3.76
N LYS A 249 -12.93 -17.33 3.84
CA LYS A 249 -12.39 -17.86 5.11
C LYS A 249 -11.31 -16.94 5.69
N ILE A 250 -10.37 -16.48 4.86
CA ILE A 250 -9.32 -15.52 5.25
C ILE A 250 -9.95 -14.25 5.83
N THR A 251 -10.97 -13.72 5.16
CA THR A 251 -11.65 -12.49 5.60
C THR A 251 -12.36 -12.65 6.94
N ARG A 252 -12.99 -13.81 7.20
CA ARG A 252 -13.63 -14.10 8.49
C ARG A 252 -12.62 -14.09 9.65
N MET A 253 -11.40 -14.55 9.40
CA MET A 253 -10.31 -14.47 10.38
C MET A 253 -9.91 -13.02 10.67
N GLY A 254 -9.76 -12.20 9.62
CA GLY A 254 -9.51 -10.75 9.77
C GLY A 254 -10.58 -10.06 10.61
N GLN A 255 -11.85 -10.39 10.37
CA GLN A 255 -12.97 -9.84 11.13
C GLN A 255 -12.95 -10.26 12.61
N LEU A 256 -12.56 -11.51 12.91
CA LEU A 256 -12.41 -11.99 14.28
C LEU A 256 -11.34 -11.19 15.03
N VAL A 257 -10.17 -11.02 14.42
CA VAL A 257 -9.04 -10.29 15.00
C VAL A 257 -9.39 -8.81 15.19
N GLY A 258 -9.99 -8.17 14.18
CA GLY A 258 -10.41 -6.77 14.26
C GLY A 258 -11.44 -6.53 15.36
N SER A 259 -12.42 -7.42 15.50
CA SER A 259 -13.45 -7.32 16.54
C SER A 259 -12.88 -7.47 17.95
N GLU A 260 -11.93 -8.39 18.13
CA GLU A 260 -11.26 -8.58 19.42
C GLU A 260 -10.35 -7.40 19.78
N ALA A 261 -9.57 -6.89 18.81
CA ALA A 261 -8.71 -5.72 19.01
C ALA A 261 -9.55 -4.48 19.37
N SER A 262 -10.63 -4.24 18.63
CA SER A 262 -11.60 -3.17 18.90
C SER A 262 -12.15 -3.26 20.33
N LYS A 263 -12.59 -4.44 20.77
CA LYS A 263 -13.15 -4.65 22.11
C LYS A 263 -12.13 -4.39 23.21
N ARG A 264 -10.88 -4.84 23.05
CA ARG A 264 -9.83 -4.70 24.06
C ARG A 264 -9.32 -3.27 24.19
N LEU A 265 -9.20 -2.56 23.06
CA LEU A 265 -8.73 -1.17 23.02
C LEU A 265 -9.85 -0.16 23.32
N GLY A 266 -11.12 -0.57 23.26
CA GLY A 266 -12.26 0.34 23.40
C GLY A 266 -12.41 1.29 22.23
N VAL A 267 -11.93 0.90 21.05
CA VAL A 267 -11.92 1.70 19.81
C VAL A 267 -12.82 1.03 18.78
N PRO A 268 -13.64 1.76 18.00
CA PRO A 268 -14.47 1.17 16.95
C PRO A 268 -13.67 0.34 15.93
N PHE A 269 -14.27 -0.74 15.47
CA PHE A 269 -13.76 -1.50 14.33
C PHE A 269 -14.24 -0.85 13.02
N GLY A 270 -13.31 -0.52 12.13
CA GLY A 270 -13.59 0.05 10.83
C GLY A 270 -13.76 -1.06 9.80
N ILE A 271 -12.71 -1.31 9.03
CA ILE A 271 -12.74 -2.17 7.86
C ILE A 271 -11.81 -3.38 7.96
N VAL A 272 -12.17 -4.45 7.22
CA VAL A 272 -11.23 -5.49 6.80
C VAL A 272 -10.80 -5.17 5.38
N ASP A 273 -9.50 -5.02 5.16
CA ASP A 273 -8.93 -4.95 3.82
C ASP A 273 -8.57 -6.36 3.35
N LEU A 274 -9.11 -6.74 2.19
CA LEU A 274 -9.08 -8.10 1.62
C LEU A 274 -7.81 -8.43 0.84
N SER A 275 -6.85 -7.53 0.84
CA SER A 275 -5.75 -7.59 -0.08
C SER A 275 -4.82 -8.79 0.10
N LEU A 276 -4.64 -9.57 -0.98
CA LEU A 276 -3.64 -10.63 -1.02
C LEU A 276 -2.26 -9.97 -1.15
N ALA A 277 -1.64 -9.67 0.00
CA ALA A 277 -0.33 -9.03 0.09
C ALA A 277 0.75 -10.08 0.32
N PRO A 278 1.66 -10.32 -0.65
CA PRO A 278 2.72 -11.30 -0.50
C PRO A 278 3.76 -10.87 0.53
N THR A 279 4.58 -11.83 0.92
CA THR A 279 5.77 -11.61 1.74
C THR A 279 6.99 -12.21 1.04
N PRO A 280 8.22 -11.81 1.42
CA PRO A 280 9.42 -12.48 0.93
C PRO A 280 9.54 -13.96 1.38
N ALA A 281 8.59 -14.48 2.16
CA ALA A 281 8.60 -15.87 2.62
C ALA A 281 8.29 -16.83 1.46
N ILE A 282 8.96 -17.98 1.48
CA ILE A 282 8.76 -19.01 0.46
C ILE A 282 7.31 -19.51 0.52
N GLY A 283 6.65 -19.50 -0.64
CA GLY A 283 5.28 -19.99 -0.79
C GLY A 283 4.19 -18.92 -0.63
N ASP A 284 4.54 -17.69 -0.26
CA ASP A 284 3.59 -16.59 -0.08
C ASP A 284 3.72 -15.54 -1.20
N SER A 285 3.25 -15.92 -2.40
CA SER A 285 3.44 -15.15 -3.64
C SER A 285 2.15 -15.11 -4.47
N VAL A 286 1.79 -13.92 -4.94
CA VAL A 286 0.73 -13.71 -5.93
C VAL A 286 1.16 -14.20 -7.29
N ALA A 287 2.43 -14.02 -7.68
CA ALA A 287 2.96 -14.56 -8.94
C ALA A 287 2.79 -16.09 -9.01
N HIS A 288 3.14 -16.81 -7.94
CA HIS A 288 2.97 -18.26 -7.90
C HIS A 288 1.49 -18.68 -7.92
N ILE A 289 0.53 -17.86 -7.44
CA ILE A 289 -0.89 -18.15 -7.65
C ILE A 289 -1.24 -18.07 -9.14
N LEU A 290 -0.76 -17.04 -9.84
CA LEU A 290 -1.02 -16.88 -11.27
C LEU A 290 -0.43 -18.03 -12.08
N GLU A 291 0.72 -18.55 -11.65
CA GLU A 291 1.35 -19.73 -12.23
C GLU A 291 0.54 -21.00 -11.94
N GLU A 292 0.07 -21.17 -10.70
CA GLU A 292 -0.81 -22.29 -10.29
C GLU A 292 -2.17 -22.29 -11.02
N ILE A 293 -2.65 -21.12 -11.47
CA ILE A 293 -3.85 -21.02 -12.34
C ILE A 293 -3.58 -21.64 -13.73
N GLY A 294 -2.31 -21.78 -14.14
CA GLY A 294 -1.91 -22.42 -15.39
C GLY A 294 -0.99 -21.58 -16.27
N LEU A 295 -0.23 -20.63 -15.70
CA LEU A 295 0.79 -19.87 -16.44
C LEU A 295 2.18 -20.44 -16.15
N ASP A 296 3.05 -20.49 -17.16
CA ASP A 296 4.44 -20.93 -16.94
C ASP A 296 5.24 -19.95 -16.06
N MET A 297 4.97 -18.64 -16.20
CA MET A 297 5.62 -17.59 -15.42
C MET A 297 4.76 -16.32 -15.38
N CYS A 298 4.71 -15.68 -14.22
CA CYS A 298 4.08 -14.36 -14.07
C CYS A 298 4.71 -13.34 -15.06
N GLY A 299 3.87 -12.62 -15.80
CA GLY A 299 4.30 -11.67 -16.83
C GLY A 299 4.08 -12.18 -18.26
N ALA A 300 3.89 -13.49 -18.47
CA ALA A 300 3.50 -14.04 -19.76
C ALA A 300 2.15 -13.49 -20.28
N HIS A 301 1.86 -13.73 -21.56
CA HIS A 301 0.51 -13.51 -22.10
C HIS A 301 -0.50 -14.36 -21.34
N GLY A 302 -1.65 -13.78 -20.97
CA GLY A 302 -2.60 -14.42 -20.06
C GLY A 302 -2.54 -13.90 -18.61
N THR A 303 -1.37 -13.44 -18.13
CA THR A 303 -1.19 -12.92 -16.74
C THR A 303 -2.23 -11.88 -16.34
N THR A 304 -2.52 -10.91 -17.21
CA THR A 304 -3.51 -9.86 -16.94
C THR A 304 -4.93 -10.44 -16.79
N ALA A 305 -5.30 -11.45 -17.58
CA ALA A 305 -6.61 -12.09 -17.49
C ALA A 305 -6.73 -12.94 -16.22
N ALA A 306 -5.70 -13.72 -15.89
CA ALA A 306 -5.64 -14.51 -14.67
C ALA A 306 -5.72 -13.61 -13.41
N LEU A 307 -4.98 -12.50 -13.40
CA LEU A 307 -5.01 -11.52 -12.31
C LEU A 307 -6.37 -10.85 -12.17
N ALA A 308 -7.03 -10.53 -13.28
CA ALA A 308 -8.39 -9.96 -13.25
C ALA A 308 -9.38 -10.92 -12.57
N MET A 309 -9.33 -12.21 -12.93
CA MET A 309 -10.16 -13.26 -12.33
C MET A 309 -9.83 -13.44 -10.83
N LEU A 310 -8.55 -13.50 -10.48
CA LEU A 310 -8.09 -13.61 -9.09
C LEU A 310 -8.63 -12.44 -8.24
N ASN A 311 -8.44 -11.21 -8.71
CA ASN A 311 -8.87 -10.01 -8.00
C ASN A 311 -10.40 -9.97 -7.80
N ASP A 312 -11.16 -10.31 -8.84
CA ASP A 312 -12.63 -10.36 -8.78
C ASP A 312 -13.13 -11.46 -7.83
N ALA A 313 -12.54 -12.65 -7.88
CA ALA A 313 -12.89 -13.76 -6.98
C ALA A 313 -12.59 -13.43 -5.51
N VAL A 314 -11.43 -12.82 -5.22
CA VAL A 314 -11.06 -12.36 -3.87
C VAL A 314 -12.05 -11.34 -3.34
N LYS A 315 -12.38 -10.32 -4.15
CA LYS A 315 -13.38 -9.28 -3.77
C LYS A 315 -14.74 -9.90 -3.47
N LYS A 316 -15.22 -10.80 -4.32
CA LYS A 316 -16.50 -11.50 -4.12
C LYS A 316 -16.50 -12.35 -2.84
N GLY A 317 -15.39 -13.03 -2.55
CA GLY A 317 -15.24 -13.83 -1.33
C GLY A 317 -15.27 -12.97 -0.06
N GLY A 318 -14.52 -11.87 -0.05
CA GLY A 318 -14.42 -11.02 1.12
C GLY A 318 -15.68 -10.19 1.42
N VAL A 319 -16.36 -9.68 0.38
CA VAL A 319 -17.66 -8.98 0.55
C VAL A 319 -18.74 -9.91 1.11
N MET A 320 -18.64 -11.22 0.86
CA MET A 320 -19.55 -12.19 1.47
C MET A 320 -19.26 -12.41 2.96
N ALA A 321 -18.03 -12.18 3.41
CA ALA A 321 -17.57 -12.45 4.78
C ALA A 321 -17.74 -11.27 5.75
N SER A 322 -17.58 -10.03 5.27
CA SER A 322 -17.61 -8.81 6.08
C SER A 322 -18.59 -7.78 5.51
N SER A 323 -19.32 -7.10 6.39
CA SER A 323 -20.18 -5.97 6.01
C SER A 323 -19.41 -4.67 5.80
N ASN A 324 -18.18 -4.58 6.32
CA ASN A 324 -17.33 -3.38 6.27
C ASN A 324 -16.01 -3.77 5.59
N VAL A 325 -16.03 -3.81 4.26
CA VAL A 325 -14.84 -3.99 3.43
C VAL A 325 -14.39 -2.62 2.94
N GLY A 326 -13.10 -2.33 3.04
CA GLY A 326 -12.53 -1.02 2.70
C GLY A 326 -11.07 -1.09 2.31
N GLY A 327 -10.38 0.05 2.33
CA GLY A 327 -8.97 0.14 1.95
C GLY A 327 -8.76 -0.12 0.46
N LEU A 328 -7.69 -0.86 0.11
CA LEU A 328 -7.34 -1.17 -1.28
C LEU A 328 -8.10 -2.39 -1.80
N SER A 329 -8.28 -3.42 -0.97
CA SER A 329 -9.08 -4.63 -1.22
C SER A 329 -8.88 -5.22 -2.62
N GLY A 330 -7.80 -5.97 -2.79
CA GLY A 330 -7.46 -6.69 -4.02
C GLY A 330 -6.05 -7.28 -4.02
N ALA A 331 -5.69 -8.01 -5.08
CA ALA A 331 -4.33 -8.55 -5.21
C ALA A 331 -3.28 -7.43 -5.21
N PHE A 332 -2.17 -7.63 -4.50
CA PHE A 332 -1.02 -6.73 -4.48
C PHE A 332 0.05 -7.26 -5.45
N ILE A 333 0.75 -6.36 -6.13
CA ILE A 333 1.86 -6.73 -7.04
C ILE A 333 3.19 -6.03 -6.70
N PRO A 334 3.65 -6.04 -5.44
CA PRO A 334 4.90 -5.42 -5.02
C PRO A 334 6.09 -6.24 -5.50
N VAL A 335 6.81 -5.75 -6.51
CA VAL A 335 7.85 -6.54 -7.19
C VAL A 335 8.93 -6.99 -6.22
N SER A 336 9.43 -6.12 -5.32
CA SER A 336 10.49 -6.51 -4.39
C SER A 336 10.04 -7.34 -3.18
N GLU A 337 8.73 -7.50 -2.96
CA GLU A 337 8.19 -8.24 -1.81
C GLU A 337 7.68 -9.64 -2.21
N ASP A 338 7.51 -9.92 -3.51
CA ASP A 338 6.95 -11.17 -4.04
C ASP A 338 8.01 -12.00 -4.77
N ALA A 339 8.39 -13.16 -4.20
CA ALA A 339 9.45 -14.02 -4.74
C ALA A 339 9.27 -14.38 -6.22
N GLY A 340 8.06 -14.74 -6.65
CA GLY A 340 7.80 -15.08 -8.05
C GLY A 340 7.88 -13.88 -8.97
N MET A 341 7.49 -12.68 -8.51
CA MET A 341 7.66 -11.45 -9.29
C MET A 341 9.12 -11.03 -9.40
N ILE A 342 9.91 -11.20 -8.34
CA ILE A 342 11.36 -10.96 -8.37
C ILE A 342 12.00 -11.83 -9.45
N ASP A 343 11.69 -13.14 -9.46
CA ASP A 343 12.27 -14.09 -10.41
C ASP A 343 11.81 -13.82 -11.84
N ALA A 344 10.54 -13.45 -12.04
CA ALA A 344 10.01 -13.04 -13.34
C ALA A 344 10.60 -11.71 -13.84
N ALA A 345 10.91 -10.78 -12.94
CA ALA A 345 11.58 -9.52 -13.28
C ALA A 345 13.05 -9.78 -13.65
N ARG A 346 13.75 -10.65 -12.92
CA ARG A 346 15.14 -11.07 -13.21
C ARG A 346 15.26 -11.76 -14.56
N SER A 347 14.30 -12.59 -14.92
CA SER A 347 14.27 -13.28 -16.22
C SER A 347 13.94 -12.35 -17.40
N GLY A 348 13.45 -11.14 -17.11
CA GLY A 348 13.01 -10.17 -18.11
C GLY A 348 11.63 -10.45 -18.69
N VAL A 349 10.91 -11.45 -18.19
CA VAL A 349 9.53 -11.77 -18.60
C VAL A 349 8.55 -10.74 -18.05
N LEU A 350 8.74 -10.32 -16.80
CA LEU A 350 7.93 -9.27 -16.17
C LEU A 350 8.57 -7.91 -16.44
N THR A 351 8.00 -7.14 -17.36
CA THR A 351 8.44 -5.77 -17.67
C THR A 351 7.57 -4.72 -16.98
N ILE A 352 8.05 -3.48 -16.92
CA ILE A 352 7.27 -2.38 -16.31
C ILE A 352 5.97 -2.10 -17.07
N GLU A 353 5.97 -2.22 -18.40
CA GLU A 353 4.77 -2.05 -19.23
C GLU A 353 3.78 -3.20 -19.01
N LYS A 354 4.29 -4.40 -18.72
CA LYS A 354 3.43 -5.53 -18.35
C LYS A 354 2.81 -5.31 -16.97
N LEU A 355 3.58 -4.79 -16.01
CA LEU A 355 3.07 -4.38 -14.71
C LEU A 355 2.00 -3.30 -14.86
N GLU A 356 2.22 -2.27 -15.68
CA GLU A 356 1.22 -1.24 -16.03
C GLU A 356 -0.06 -1.87 -16.63
N ALA A 357 0.07 -2.84 -17.54
CA ALA A 357 -1.10 -3.56 -18.05
C ALA A 357 -1.81 -4.38 -16.95
N MET A 358 -1.08 -4.93 -15.99
CA MET A 358 -1.64 -5.61 -14.81
C MET A 358 -2.30 -4.62 -13.86
N THR A 359 -1.76 -3.41 -13.71
CA THR A 359 -2.37 -2.37 -12.87
C THR A 359 -3.75 -1.99 -13.37
N ALA A 360 -4.06 -2.11 -14.67
CA ALA A 360 -5.40 -1.86 -15.19
C ALA A 360 -6.50 -2.72 -14.53
N VAL A 361 -6.17 -3.93 -14.07
CA VAL A 361 -7.13 -4.89 -13.46
C VAL A 361 -6.88 -5.16 -11.97
N CYS A 362 -5.74 -4.70 -11.43
CA CYS A 362 -5.28 -4.87 -10.04
C CYS A 362 -5.65 -3.68 -9.14
N SER A 363 -5.74 -3.80 -7.81
CA SER A 363 -6.18 -2.68 -6.96
C SER A 363 -5.09 -1.68 -6.53
N VAL A 364 -3.79 -2.02 -6.61
CA VAL A 364 -2.73 -1.23 -5.96
C VAL A 364 -1.96 -0.32 -6.90
N GLY A 365 -1.60 -0.78 -8.10
CA GLY A 365 -0.77 -0.02 -9.03
C GLY A 365 0.68 -0.53 -9.11
N LEU A 366 1.60 0.36 -9.49
CA LEU A 366 3.03 0.07 -9.62
C LEU A 366 3.71 0.17 -8.25
N ASP A 367 3.98 -0.98 -7.62
CA ASP A 367 4.43 -1.02 -6.24
C ASP A 367 5.80 -1.70 -6.09
N MET A 368 6.67 -1.13 -5.24
CA MET A 368 8.04 -1.57 -4.97
C MET A 368 8.85 -1.91 -6.22
N ILE A 369 8.85 -1.01 -7.21
CA ILE A 369 9.57 -1.19 -8.46
C ILE A 369 10.90 -0.47 -8.39
N VAL A 370 12.00 -1.21 -8.48
CA VAL A 370 13.35 -0.63 -8.55
C VAL A 370 13.65 -0.25 -9.99
N ILE A 371 14.01 1.02 -10.21
CA ILE A 371 14.35 1.57 -11.54
C ILE A 371 15.80 2.09 -11.57
N PRO A 372 16.42 2.29 -12.74
CA PRO A 372 17.82 2.69 -12.83
C PRO A 372 18.08 4.02 -12.13
N GLY A 373 19.19 4.14 -11.39
CA GLY A 373 19.51 5.34 -10.62
C GLY A 373 19.71 6.61 -11.45
N ASP A 374 20.05 6.45 -12.73
CA ASP A 374 20.20 7.55 -13.66
C ASP A 374 18.87 8.04 -14.27
N THR A 375 17.73 7.46 -13.87
CA THR A 375 16.40 7.84 -14.38
C THR A 375 16.07 9.31 -14.08
N PRO A 376 15.83 10.15 -15.11
CA PRO A 376 15.45 11.54 -14.92
C PRO A 376 14.09 11.71 -14.22
N ALA A 377 13.93 12.78 -13.45
CA ALA A 377 12.72 13.08 -12.69
C ALA A 377 11.47 13.22 -13.57
N GLU A 378 11.62 13.69 -14.82
CA GLU A 378 10.53 13.77 -15.78
C GLU A 378 10.01 12.39 -16.21
N ILE A 379 10.87 11.36 -16.25
CA ILE A 379 10.45 9.99 -16.56
C ILE A 379 9.66 9.40 -15.40
N ILE A 380 10.14 9.61 -14.17
CA ILE A 380 9.40 9.24 -12.95
C ILE A 380 8.04 9.94 -12.92
N SER A 381 7.99 11.22 -13.26
CA SER A 381 6.75 11.99 -13.36
C SER A 381 5.79 11.39 -14.41
N ALA A 382 6.32 10.91 -15.54
CA ALA A 382 5.49 10.28 -16.58
C ALA A 382 4.94 8.92 -16.15
N ILE A 383 5.75 8.08 -15.50
CA ILE A 383 5.28 6.81 -14.91
C ILE A 383 4.13 7.08 -13.92
N ILE A 384 4.28 8.11 -13.08
CA ILE A 384 3.22 8.55 -12.16
C ILE A 384 1.97 9.01 -12.92
N ALA A 385 2.14 9.76 -14.02
CA ALA A 385 1.02 10.26 -14.82
C ALA A 385 0.23 9.14 -15.51
N ASP A 386 0.93 8.16 -16.09
CA ASP A 386 0.34 7.04 -16.81
C ASP A 386 -0.46 6.16 -15.85
N GLU A 387 0.12 5.80 -14.71
CA GLU A 387 -0.56 5.02 -13.69
C GLU A 387 -1.76 5.78 -13.07
N ALA A 388 -1.61 7.08 -12.80
CA ALA A 388 -2.72 7.91 -12.34
C ALA A 388 -3.84 8.02 -13.38
N ALA A 389 -3.53 7.97 -14.68
CA ALA A 389 -4.52 7.96 -15.76
C ALA A 389 -5.31 6.66 -15.80
N ILE A 390 -4.63 5.51 -15.63
CA ILE A 390 -5.28 4.21 -15.46
C ILE A 390 -6.25 4.25 -14.27
N GLY A 391 -5.81 4.81 -13.14
CA GLY A 391 -6.64 4.96 -11.95
C GLY A 391 -7.86 5.86 -12.16
N MET A 392 -7.62 7.03 -12.73
CA MET A 392 -8.62 8.05 -12.98
C MET A 392 -9.72 7.54 -13.93
N VAL A 393 -9.35 6.91 -15.05
CA VAL A 393 -10.30 6.46 -16.07
C VAL A 393 -11.12 5.25 -15.60
N ASN A 394 -10.49 4.35 -14.83
CA ASN A 394 -11.12 3.10 -14.40
C ASN A 394 -11.78 3.17 -13.01
N PHE A 395 -11.89 4.35 -12.40
CA PHE A 395 -12.53 4.55 -11.08
C PHE A 395 -11.94 3.67 -9.99
N LYS A 396 -10.62 3.60 -9.99
CA LYS A 396 -9.87 2.73 -9.10
C LYS A 396 -8.75 3.49 -8.44
N THR A 397 -8.38 3.00 -7.27
CA THR A 397 -7.14 3.41 -6.64
C THR A 397 -5.96 2.91 -7.46
N THR A 398 -4.97 3.76 -7.61
CA THR A 398 -3.66 3.41 -8.19
C THR A 398 -2.59 4.12 -7.39
N ALA A 399 -1.49 3.44 -7.19
CA ALA A 399 -0.36 3.85 -6.40
C ALA A 399 0.91 3.68 -7.23
N VAL A 400 1.86 4.58 -7.04
CA VAL A 400 3.19 4.48 -7.62
C VAL A 400 4.21 4.58 -6.51
N ARG A 401 4.97 3.50 -6.32
CA ARG A 401 6.13 3.39 -5.47
C ARG A 401 7.29 2.86 -6.30
N VAL A 402 8.01 3.79 -6.93
CA VAL A 402 9.22 3.51 -7.71
C VAL A 402 10.44 3.99 -6.96
N ILE A 403 11.53 3.21 -7.05
CA ILE A 403 12.75 3.42 -6.28
C ILE A 403 13.91 3.58 -7.25
N PRO A 404 14.35 4.82 -7.54
CA PRO A 404 15.57 5.06 -8.30
C PRO A 404 16.78 4.53 -7.54
N ALA A 405 17.43 3.48 -8.06
CA ALA A 405 18.59 2.85 -7.42
C ALA A 405 19.87 3.67 -7.67
N ILE A 406 20.07 4.74 -6.90
CA ILE A 406 21.18 5.67 -7.07
C ILE A 406 22.53 4.93 -7.04
N GLY A 407 23.32 5.10 -8.11
CA GLY A 407 24.61 4.42 -8.27
C GLY A 407 24.54 2.98 -8.81
N LYS A 408 23.34 2.47 -9.11
CA LYS A 408 23.13 1.14 -9.70
C LYS A 408 22.48 1.23 -11.09
N ASN A 409 22.84 0.29 -11.95
CA ASN A 409 22.38 0.12 -13.32
C ASN A 409 21.36 -1.02 -13.43
N GLU A 410 20.76 -1.14 -14.62
CA GLU A 410 19.86 -2.25 -14.98
C GLU A 410 20.48 -3.62 -14.67
N GLY A 411 19.68 -4.50 -14.04
CA GLY A 411 20.07 -5.86 -13.67
C GLY A 411 20.84 -5.98 -12.34
N GLU A 412 21.29 -4.88 -11.74
CA GLU A 412 21.77 -4.89 -10.35
C GLU A 412 20.58 -5.01 -9.38
N GLU A 413 20.81 -5.17 -8.07
CA GLU A 413 19.71 -5.36 -7.09
C GLU A 413 19.78 -4.36 -5.95
N LEU A 414 18.63 -3.98 -5.39
CA LEU A 414 18.54 -3.35 -4.07
C LEU A 414 18.01 -4.37 -3.05
N GLU A 415 18.59 -4.35 -1.85
CA GLU A 415 18.18 -5.20 -0.73
C GLU A 415 17.74 -4.29 0.42
N PHE A 416 16.45 -4.31 0.74
CA PHE A 416 15.88 -3.54 1.85
C PHE A 416 15.79 -4.35 3.14
N GLY A 417 15.70 -5.69 3.00
CA GLY A 417 15.53 -6.61 4.10
C GLY A 417 14.13 -6.55 4.73
N GLY A 418 13.86 -7.50 5.62
CA GLY A 418 12.59 -7.58 6.36
C GLY A 418 11.37 -7.60 5.42
N LEU A 419 10.43 -6.69 5.65
CA LEU A 419 9.15 -6.64 4.94
C LEU A 419 9.24 -6.13 3.49
N LEU A 420 10.23 -5.27 3.20
CA LEU A 420 10.37 -4.61 1.90
C LEU A 420 11.14 -5.47 0.89
N GLY A 421 11.73 -6.59 1.35
CA GLY A 421 12.37 -7.58 0.52
C GLY A 421 13.57 -7.06 -0.28
N GLN A 422 13.68 -7.51 -1.52
CA GLN A 422 14.77 -7.19 -2.45
C GLN A 422 14.25 -7.21 -3.89
N GLY A 423 14.87 -6.48 -4.81
CA GLY A 423 14.41 -6.49 -6.20
C GLY A 423 15.46 -6.06 -7.21
N PRO A 424 15.41 -6.62 -8.44
CA PRO A 424 16.29 -6.21 -9.53
C PRO A 424 15.92 -4.81 -10.02
N VAL A 425 16.93 -4.05 -10.44
CA VAL A 425 16.78 -2.79 -11.17
C VAL A 425 16.21 -3.11 -12.55
N MET A 426 14.93 -2.82 -12.74
CA MET A 426 14.20 -3.13 -13.95
C MET A 426 14.55 -2.17 -15.08
N LYS A 427 14.55 -2.68 -16.32
CA LYS A 427 14.70 -1.86 -17.51
C LYS A 427 13.52 -0.91 -17.67
N ILE A 428 13.79 0.33 -18.07
CA ILE A 428 12.76 1.31 -18.45
C ILE A 428 13.08 1.99 -19.77
N ASN A 429 12.04 2.49 -20.46
CA ASN A 429 12.21 3.34 -21.63
C ASN A 429 12.67 4.76 -21.22
N LYS A 430 13.82 5.20 -21.75
CA LYS A 430 14.42 6.51 -21.43
C LYS A 430 14.04 7.63 -22.40
N THR A 431 13.08 7.39 -23.31
CA THR A 431 12.61 8.42 -24.26
C THR A 431 11.94 9.56 -23.50
N SER A 432 12.37 10.81 -23.76
CA SER A 432 12.00 11.94 -22.90
C SER A 432 10.51 12.33 -23.00
N PRO A 433 9.78 12.35 -21.87
CA PRO A 433 8.42 12.91 -21.77
C PRO A 433 8.42 14.38 -21.34
N ALA A 434 9.60 15.04 -21.28
CA ALA A 434 9.78 16.34 -20.65
C ALA A 434 8.81 17.41 -21.17
N LYS A 435 8.51 17.42 -22.48
CA LYS A 435 7.57 18.38 -23.06
C LYS A 435 6.16 18.24 -22.50
N MET A 436 5.68 17.02 -22.24
CA MET A 436 4.36 16.74 -21.68
C MET A 436 4.32 17.16 -20.21
N ILE A 437 5.30 16.71 -19.41
CA ILE A 437 5.39 17.00 -17.98
C ILE A 437 5.54 18.51 -17.71
N ASN A 438 6.31 19.22 -18.54
CA ASN A 438 6.52 20.66 -18.38
C ASN A 438 5.29 21.51 -18.73
N ARG A 439 4.23 20.93 -19.32
CA ARG A 439 2.97 21.68 -19.54
C ARG A 439 2.28 22.04 -18.22
N GLY A 440 2.47 21.25 -17.17
CA GLY A 440 1.81 21.46 -15.88
C GLY A 440 0.28 21.50 -15.99
N GLY A 441 -0.36 22.19 -15.04
CA GLY A 441 -1.80 22.35 -15.01
C GLY A 441 -2.54 21.07 -14.60
N ARG A 442 -3.66 20.78 -15.25
CA ARG A 442 -4.57 19.71 -14.85
C ARG A 442 -5.10 18.95 -16.06
N ILE A 443 -4.96 17.63 -16.05
CA ILE A 443 -5.74 16.75 -16.95
C ILE A 443 -7.18 16.76 -16.41
N PRO A 444 -8.18 17.12 -17.22
CA PRO A 444 -9.57 17.18 -16.77
C PRO A 444 -10.14 15.79 -16.47
N ALA A 445 -11.18 15.73 -15.64
CA ALA A 445 -11.91 14.50 -15.38
C ALA A 445 -12.53 13.94 -16.68
N PRO A 446 -12.55 12.61 -16.87
CA PRO A 446 -13.10 11.99 -18.07
C PRO A 446 -14.63 12.16 -18.15
N LEU A 447 -15.15 12.29 -19.38
CA LEU A 447 -16.60 12.34 -19.62
C LEU A 447 -17.21 10.95 -19.44
N HIS A 448 -18.13 10.82 -18.48
CA HIS A 448 -18.73 9.52 -18.14
C HIS A 448 -19.87 9.09 -19.07
N SER A 449 -20.49 10.02 -19.81
CA SER A 449 -21.64 9.77 -20.68
C SER A 449 -21.26 9.25 -22.08
N LEU A 450 -19.98 9.26 -22.45
CA LEU A 450 -19.47 8.82 -23.76
C LEU A 450 -18.66 7.52 -23.64
N LYS A 451 -19.19 6.54 -22.89
CA LYS A 451 -18.60 5.18 -22.83
C LYS A 451 -19.20 4.36 -23.98
N ASN A 452 -18.37 3.93 -24.93
CA ASN A 452 -18.75 3.03 -26.03
C ASN A 452 -18.54 1.57 -25.64
#